data_AF-A0ABD0ZLU4-F1
#
_entry.id   AF-A0ABD0ZLU4-F1
#
_cell.length_a   1.000
_cell.length_b   1.000
_cell.length_c   1.000
_cell.angle_alpha   90.00
_cell.angle_beta   90.00
_cell.angle_gamma   90.00
#
_symmetry.space_group_name_H-M   'P 1'
#
loop_
_entity.id
_entity.type
_entity.pdbx_description
1 polymer ?
#
loop_
_entity_poly.entity_id
_entity_poly.type
_entity_poly.pdbx_seq_one_letter_code
_entity_poly.pdbx_strand_id
1 'polypeptide(L)'
;MVDDADGITIGAPEHVGWSSFGRSTSEKLPQRKKARTNEFNSNSAFDEGNSMIEIGNQIFGMIQKRWEKEAEDNKEAEDKANNVWDAIKEIPDLDEDLRYEAMTLVHSLGIKSGFVNMSIAERNGWIQRSLRKPKS
;
A
#
# COMPACT_ATOMS: atom_id res chain seq x y z
N MET A 1 54.70 -15.04 -3.07
CA MET A 1 55.02 -14.52 -1.73
C MET A 1 55.40 -13.07 -1.89
N VAL A 2 54.47 -12.18 -1.58
CA VAL A 2 54.66 -10.97 -0.79
C VAL A 2 53.27 -10.48 -0.43
N ASP A 3 53.15 -10.15 0.84
CA ASP A 3 52.03 -9.57 1.56
C ASP A 3 51.63 -8.20 0.98
N ASP A 4 50.44 -7.69 1.35
CA ASP A 4 50.35 -6.52 2.24
C ASP A 4 48.93 -5.97 2.32
N ALA A 5 48.59 -5.59 3.55
CA ALA A 5 47.33 -5.05 4.00
C ALA A 5 47.39 -3.52 3.97
N ASP A 6 46.43 -2.87 3.30
CA ASP A 6 46.23 -1.43 3.41
C ASP A 6 44.95 -1.13 4.21
N GLY A 7 45.17 -0.70 5.44
CA GLY A 7 44.17 -0.14 6.33
C GLY A 7 43.69 1.22 5.84
N ILE A 8 42.37 1.39 5.78
CA ILE A 8 41.75 2.70 5.54
C ILE A 8 41.62 3.43 6.87
N THR A 9 42.45 4.45 7.01
CA THR A 9 42.42 5.51 8.02
C THR A 9 41.11 6.30 7.89
N ILE A 10 40.26 6.28 8.92
CA ILE A 10 39.11 7.20 9.03
C ILE A 10 39.40 8.23 10.12
N GLY A 11 39.21 9.48 9.72
CA GLY A 11 39.67 10.70 10.37
C GLY A 11 39.14 10.96 11.78
N ALA A 12 39.88 11.83 12.45
CA ALA A 12 39.69 12.35 13.80
C ALA A 12 38.34 13.05 14.01
N PRO A 13 37.85 13.08 15.26
CA PRO A 13 37.05 14.19 15.76
C PRO A 13 37.88 15.07 16.69
N GLU A 14 37.88 16.35 16.36
CA GLU A 14 38.49 17.47 17.07
C GLU A 14 37.97 17.70 18.50
N HIS A 15 38.86 18.24 19.32
CA HIS A 15 38.75 18.47 20.75
C HIS A 15 38.16 19.86 21.06
N VAL A 16 36.99 19.90 21.71
CA VAL A 16 36.52 21.02 22.55
C VAL A 16 35.77 20.40 23.74
N GLY A 17 36.14 20.53 25.00
CA GLY A 17 36.86 21.60 25.69
C GLY A 17 35.90 22.33 26.63
N TRP A 18 35.24 21.63 27.57
CA TRP A 18 34.38 22.26 28.57
C TRP A 18 35.06 22.25 29.93
N SER A 19 35.62 23.41 30.27
CA SER A 19 36.32 23.71 31.51
C SER A 19 35.39 23.62 32.72
N SER A 20 35.91 22.99 33.77
CA SER A 20 35.37 23.00 35.12
C SER A 20 35.32 24.42 35.68
N PHE A 21 34.15 24.86 36.18
CA PHE A 21 34.04 26.03 37.04
C PHE A 21 33.38 25.60 38.35
N GLY A 22 34.20 25.30 39.34
CA GLY A 22 33.73 25.26 40.72
C GLY A 22 33.47 26.68 41.22
N ARG A 23 32.36 26.86 41.95
CA ARG A 23 32.25 27.83 43.04
C ARG A 23 31.25 27.33 44.06
N SER A 24 31.78 27.16 45.27
CA SER A 24 31.11 26.97 46.54
C SER A 24 30.21 28.16 46.89
N THR A 25 28.97 27.89 47.31
CA THR A 25 28.32 28.56 48.44
C THR A 25 27.19 27.68 48.95
N SER A 26 27.31 27.31 50.22
CA SER A 26 26.34 26.56 51.02
C SER A 26 25.05 27.35 51.21
N GLU A 27 23.96 26.93 50.58
CA GLU A 27 22.62 27.38 50.95
C GLU A 27 21.78 26.21 51.46
N LYS A 28 21.30 26.41 52.68
CA LYS A 28 20.79 25.42 53.62
C LYS A 28 19.34 25.12 53.27
N LEU A 29 19.07 24.02 52.56
CA LEU A 29 17.70 23.60 52.29
C LEU A 29 17.04 23.07 53.59
N PRO A 30 15.81 23.50 53.95
CA PRO A 30 15.13 23.01 55.14
C PRO A 30 14.78 21.52 55.03
N GLN A 31 15.30 20.71 55.95
CA GLN A 31 14.75 19.36 56.21
C GLN A 31 13.36 19.49 56.83
N ARG A 32 12.31 19.00 56.16
CA ARG A 32 11.00 18.59 56.73
C ARG A 32 10.17 17.98 55.59
N LYS A 33 9.48 16.83 55.67
CA LYS A 33 9.27 15.73 56.64
C LYS A 33 8.88 14.52 55.78
N LYS A 34 9.18 13.30 56.24
CA LYS A 34 8.62 12.08 55.65
C LYS A 34 7.13 11.98 55.98
N ALA A 35 6.29 11.75 54.97
CA ALA A 35 4.99 11.12 55.14
C ALA A 35 4.96 9.93 54.19
N ARG A 36 5.00 8.71 54.75
CA ARG A 36 4.55 7.52 54.04
C ARG A 36 3.03 7.51 54.19
N THR A 37 2.33 7.70 53.08
CA THR A 37 0.97 7.17 52.90
C THR A 37 0.99 6.48 51.55
N ASN A 38 0.90 5.16 51.62
CA ASN A 38 0.79 4.25 50.50
C ASN A 38 -0.68 4.21 50.09
N GLU A 39 -1.01 4.72 48.90
CA GLU A 39 -2.24 4.41 48.20
C GLU A 39 -2.02 4.76 46.72
N PHE A 40 -1.51 3.78 45.97
CA PHE A 40 -1.49 3.83 44.52
C PHE A 40 -2.94 3.73 44.04
N ASN A 41 -3.54 4.85 43.68
CA ASN A 41 -4.85 4.90 43.03
C ASN A 41 -4.69 4.48 41.56
N SER A 42 -4.86 3.18 41.30
CA SER A 42 -4.75 2.54 39.99
C SER A 42 -6.04 2.65 39.15
N ASN A 43 -6.65 3.83 39.08
CA ASN A 43 -7.87 4.04 38.27
C ASN A 43 -7.61 4.68 36.91
N SER A 44 -6.37 5.11 36.61
CA SER A 44 -6.04 5.80 35.34
C SER A 44 -5.78 4.86 34.15
N ALA A 45 -5.57 3.57 34.39
CA ALA A 45 -5.22 2.62 33.32
C ALA A 45 -6.44 2.18 32.47
N PHE A 46 -7.67 2.32 33.00
CA PHE A 46 -8.88 1.88 32.31
C PHE A 46 -9.41 2.93 31.32
N ASP A 47 -9.27 4.21 31.67
CA ASP A 47 -9.67 5.36 30.82
C ASP A 47 -8.79 5.47 29.56
N GLU A 48 -7.48 5.25 29.72
CA GLU A 48 -6.51 5.24 28.62
C GLU A 48 -6.70 4.02 27.68
N GLY A 49 -7.09 2.87 28.23
CA GLY A 49 -7.44 1.68 27.44
C GLY A 49 -8.70 1.87 26.60
N ASN A 50 -9.72 2.51 27.14
CA ASN A 50 -10.94 2.86 26.40
C ASN A 50 -10.67 3.87 25.29
N SER A 51 -9.86 4.90 25.58
CA SER A 51 -9.41 5.90 24.61
C SER A 51 -8.61 5.26 23.46
N MET A 52 -7.70 4.33 23.75
CA MET A 52 -6.91 3.66 22.72
C MET A 52 -7.76 2.72 21.83
N ILE A 53 -8.79 2.08 22.39
CA ILE A 53 -9.77 1.30 21.61
C ILE A 53 -10.58 2.22 20.69
N GLU A 54 -10.99 3.39 21.17
CA GLU A 54 -11.75 4.36 20.39
C GLU A 54 -10.92 4.93 19.22
N ILE A 55 -9.66 5.29 19.49
CA ILE A 55 -8.69 5.73 18.46
C ILE A 55 -8.43 4.60 17.46
N GLY A 56 -8.28 3.36 17.94
CA GLY A 56 -8.10 2.18 17.10
C GLY A 56 -9.28 1.95 16.15
N ASN A 57 -10.51 2.07 16.65
CA ASN A 57 -11.73 1.93 15.86
C ASN A 57 -11.87 3.05 14.82
N GLN A 58 -11.46 4.27 15.18
CA GLN A 58 -11.44 5.40 14.24
C GLN A 58 -10.45 5.17 13.09
N ILE A 59 -9.23 4.74 13.41
CA ILE A 59 -8.19 4.41 12.40
C ILE A 59 -8.66 3.25 11.51
N PHE A 60 -9.20 2.19 12.10
CA PHE A 60 -9.74 1.05 11.37
C PHE A 60 -10.88 1.47 10.41
N GLY A 61 -11.82 2.29 10.89
CA GLY A 61 -12.89 2.83 10.05
C GLY A 61 -12.40 3.74 8.92
N MET A 62 -11.33 4.50 9.14
CA MET A 62 -10.70 5.32 8.08
C MET A 62 -9.98 4.46 7.03
N ILE A 63 -9.31 3.39 7.46
CA ILE A 63 -8.65 2.43 6.55
C ILE A 63 -9.69 1.69 5.72
N GLN A 64 -10.75 1.19 6.36
CA GLN A 64 -11.82 0.48 5.67
C GLN A 64 -12.49 1.36 4.61
N LYS A 65 -12.83 2.61 4.97
CA LYS A 65 -13.39 3.58 4.01
C LYS A 65 -12.45 3.86 2.82
N ARG A 66 -11.13 3.88 3.04
CA ARG A 66 -10.15 4.05 1.96
C ARG A 66 -10.13 2.84 1.03
N TRP A 67 -10.13 1.63 1.59
CA TRP A 67 -10.16 0.40 0.78
C TRP A 67 -11.46 0.24 0.00
N GLU A 68 -12.61 0.57 0.61
CA GLU A 68 -13.92 0.57 -0.06
C GLU A 68 -13.95 1.57 -1.23
N LYS A 69 -13.47 2.80 -0.99
CA LYS A 69 -13.41 3.84 -2.02
C LYS A 69 -12.47 3.47 -3.17
N GLU A 70 -11.29 2.91 -2.87
CA GLU A 70 -10.34 2.50 -3.90
C GLU A 70 -10.83 1.28 -4.70
N ALA A 71 -11.55 0.35 -4.06
CA ALA A 71 -12.18 -0.77 -4.74
C ALA A 71 -13.31 -0.34 -5.68
N GLU A 72 -14.12 0.65 -5.28
CA GLU A 72 -15.21 1.18 -6.09
C GLU A 72 -14.68 2.06 -7.24
N ASP A 73 -13.71 2.94 -6.97
CA ASP A 73 -13.05 3.77 -7.98
C ASP A 73 -12.30 2.92 -9.02
N ASN A 74 -11.64 1.83 -8.61
CA ASN A 74 -10.93 0.94 -9.54
C ASN A 74 -11.89 0.13 -10.42
N LYS A 75 -13.01 -0.32 -9.85
CA LYS A 75 -14.05 -1.05 -10.59
C LYS A 75 -14.79 -0.16 -11.60
N GLU A 76 -15.10 1.08 -11.22
CA GLU A 76 -15.84 2.01 -12.09
C GLU A 76 -14.95 2.59 -13.21
N ALA A 77 -13.64 2.74 -12.96
CA ALA A 77 -12.67 3.13 -13.98
C ALA A 77 -12.40 2.01 -15.00
N GLU A 78 -12.33 0.75 -14.57
CA GLU A 78 -12.23 -0.40 -15.48
C GLU A 78 -13.49 -0.55 -16.34
N ASP A 79 -14.70 -0.48 -15.75
CA ASP A 79 -15.94 -0.71 -16.50
C ASP A 79 -16.21 0.34 -17.59
N LYS A 80 -15.72 1.58 -17.39
CA LYS A 80 -15.92 2.69 -18.33
C LYS A 80 -14.92 2.69 -19.50
N ALA A 81 -13.75 2.08 -19.34
CA ALA A 81 -12.77 1.89 -20.42
C ALA A 81 -12.93 0.56 -21.18
N ASN A 82 -13.72 -0.38 -20.65
CA ASN A 82 -13.84 -1.73 -21.17
C ASN A 82 -14.91 -1.91 -22.25
N ASN A 83 -14.84 -1.19 -23.38
CA ASN A 83 -15.73 -1.45 -24.51
C ASN A 83 -15.22 -2.59 -25.40
N VAL A 84 -15.94 -3.72 -25.44
CA VAL A 84 -15.62 -4.89 -26.28
C VAL A 84 -15.52 -4.50 -27.75
N TRP A 85 -16.40 -3.62 -28.23
CA TRP A 85 -16.42 -3.23 -29.63
C TRP A 85 -15.17 -2.45 -30.03
N ASP A 86 -14.69 -1.57 -29.16
CA ASP A 86 -13.45 -0.83 -29.40
C ASP A 86 -12.25 -1.78 -29.39
N ALA A 87 -12.21 -2.72 -28.45
CA ALA A 87 -11.19 -3.78 -28.44
C ALA A 87 -11.25 -4.68 -29.71
N ILE A 88 -12.42 -4.94 -30.28
CA ILE A 88 -12.49 -5.72 -31.53
C ILE A 88 -11.96 -4.90 -32.72
N LYS A 89 -12.27 -3.60 -32.79
CA LYS A 89 -11.82 -2.71 -33.89
C LYS A 89 -10.32 -2.45 -33.90
N GLU A 90 -9.66 -2.51 -32.74
CA GLU A 90 -8.20 -2.37 -32.63
C GLU A 90 -7.41 -3.49 -33.33
N ILE A 91 -8.06 -4.62 -33.64
CA ILE A 91 -7.41 -5.74 -34.32
C ILE A 91 -7.26 -5.40 -35.81
N PRO A 92 -6.02 -5.29 -36.32
CA PRO A 92 -5.78 -5.02 -37.73
C PRO A 92 -6.21 -6.22 -38.58
N ASP A 93 -6.63 -5.95 -39.83
CA ASP A 93 -6.95 -6.94 -40.86
C ASP A 93 -8.01 -7.99 -40.47
N LEU A 94 -8.82 -7.71 -39.44
CA LEU A 94 -9.93 -8.57 -39.04
C LEU A 94 -11.17 -8.27 -39.90
N ASP A 95 -11.69 -9.29 -40.57
CA ASP A 95 -12.92 -9.22 -41.36
C ASP A 95 -14.11 -8.71 -40.54
N GLU A 96 -14.94 -7.87 -41.15
CA GLU A 96 -16.07 -7.22 -40.50
C GLU A 96 -17.10 -8.26 -39.99
N ASP A 97 -17.31 -9.34 -40.73
CA ASP A 97 -18.19 -10.43 -40.29
C ASP A 97 -17.64 -11.13 -39.03
N LEU A 98 -16.33 -11.36 -38.99
CA LEU A 98 -15.66 -11.95 -37.82
C LEU A 98 -15.75 -11.02 -36.60
N ARG A 99 -15.79 -9.69 -36.79
CA ARG A 99 -15.96 -8.72 -35.70
C ARG A 99 -17.33 -8.85 -35.05
N TYR A 100 -18.40 -8.94 -35.84
CA TYR A 100 -19.76 -9.12 -35.31
C TYR A 100 -19.97 -10.49 -34.67
N GLU A 101 -19.41 -11.55 -35.26
CA GLU A 101 -19.45 -12.88 -34.66
C GLU A 101 -18.68 -12.92 -33.34
N ALA A 102 -17.47 -12.33 -33.29
CA ALA A 102 -16.68 -12.21 -32.07
C ALA A 102 -17.42 -11.42 -31.00
N MET A 103 -18.04 -10.29 -31.34
CA MET A 103 -18.84 -9.48 -30.42
C MET A 103 -19.96 -10.32 -29.79
N THR A 104 -20.72 -11.02 -30.63
CA THR A 104 -21.80 -11.92 -30.20
C THR A 104 -21.27 -13.02 -29.28
N LEU A 105 -20.11 -13.60 -29.60
CA LEU A 105 -19.51 -14.68 -28.83
C LEU A 105 -18.95 -14.23 -27.48
N VAL A 106 -18.31 -13.06 -27.42
CA VAL A 106 -17.83 -12.47 -26.16
C VAL A 106 -19.01 -12.21 -25.21
N HIS A 107 -20.11 -11.69 -25.74
CA HIS A 107 -21.34 -11.46 -24.97
C HIS A 107 -21.99 -12.76 -24.50
N SER A 108 -22.09 -13.78 -25.37
CA SER A 108 -22.73 -15.06 -25.01
C SER A 108 -21.92 -15.88 -24.00
N LEU A 109 -20.59 -15.76 -24.03
CA LEU A 109 -19.69 -16.42 -23.08
C LEU A 109 -19.50 -15.64 -21.78
N GLY A 110 -19.93 -14.38 -21.70
CA GLY A 110 -19.77 -13.54 -20.52
C GLY A 110 -18.32 -13.16 -20.20
N ILE A 111 -17.41 -13.22 -21.18
CA ILE A 111 -15.96 -13.04 -20.98
C ILE A 111 -15.48 -11.61 -21.24
N LYS A 112 -16.37 -10.61 -21.18
CA LYS A 112 -16.08 -9.21 -21.55
C LYS A 112 -14.77 -8.67 -20.95
N SER A 113 -14.62 -8.74 -19.62
CA SER A 113 -13.41 -8.25 -18.92
C SER A 113 -12.15 -9.00 -19.36
N GLY A 114 -12.22 -10.34 -19.42
CA GLY A 114 -11.09 -11.16 -19.88
C GLY A 114 -10.69 -10.86 -21.32
N PHE A 115 -11.65 -10.61 -22.21
CA PHE A 115 -11.40 -10.30 -23.62
C PHE A 115 -10.79 -8.91 -23.81
N VAL A 116 -11.26 -7.88 -23.09
CA VAL A 116 -10.71 -6.52 -23.21
C VAL A 116 -9.28 -6.46 -22.65
N ASN A 117 -9.01 -7.20 -21.57
CA ASN A 117 -7.69 -7.25 -20.94
C ASN A 117 -6.65 -8.06 -21.74
N MET A 118 -7.06 -8.79 -22.79
CA MET A 118 -6.14 -9.47 -23.71
C MET A 118 -5.41 -8.46 -24.59
N SER A 119 -4.14 -8.75 -24.89
CA SER A 119 -3.41 -8.04 -25.93
C SER A 119 -4.10 -8.20 -27.30
N ILE A 120 -3.84 -7.29 -28.24
CA ILE A 120 -4.41 -7.34 -29.59
C ILE A 120 -4.10 -8.70 -30.28
N ALA A 121 -2.89 -9.22 -30.09
CA ALA A 121 -2.47 -10.51 -30.65
C ALA A 121 -3.24 -11.69 -30.03
N GLU A 122 -3.46 -11.68 -28.72
CA GLU A 122 -4.25 -12.70 -28.02
C GLU A 122 -5.71 -12.65 -28.44
N ARG A 123 -6.30 -11.45 -28.55
CA ARG A 123 -7.67 -11.27 -29.06
C ARG A 123 -7.80 -11.86 -30.45
N ASN A 124 -6.88 -11.54 -31.37
CA ASN A 124 -6.89 -12.10 -32.72
C ASN A 124 -6.79 -13.64 -32.69
N GLY A 125 -5.82 -14.19 -31.95
CA GLY A 125 -5.66 -15.64 -31.82
C GLY A 125 -6.89 -16.33 -31.23
N TRP A 126 -7.55 -15.70 -30.27
CA TRP A 126 -8.79 -16.19 -29.67
C TRP A 126 -9.95 -16.20 -30.67
N ILE A 127 -10.15 -15.12 -31.41
CA ILE A 127 -11.20 -15.02 -32.45
C ILE A 127 -10.97 -16.09 -33.52
N GLN A 128 -9.74 -16.21 -34.04
CA GLN A 128 -9.39 -17.19 -35.06
C GLN A 128 -9.60 -18.63 -34.58
N ARG A 129 -9.34 -18.94 -33.30
CA ARG A 129 -9.57 -20.27 -32.73
C ARG A 129 -11.05 -20.55 -32.48
N SER A 130 -11.79 -19.55 -32.03
CA SER A 130 -13.18 -19.72 -31.60
C SER A 130 -14.14 -19.80 -32.79
N LEU A 131 -13.86 -19.05 -33.85
CA LEU A 131 -14.67 -19.01 -35.07
C LEU A 131 -14.24 -20.05 -36.13
N ARG A 132 -13.05 -20.68 -36.00
CA ARG A 132 -12.62 -21.79 -36.88
C ARG A 132 -13.34 -23.11 -36.66
N LYS A 133 -14.11 -23.28 -35.58
CA LYS A 133 -14.76 -24.57 -35.34
C LYS A 133 -15.84 -24.79 -36.40
N PRO A 134 -15.82 -25.92 -37.13
CA PRO A 134 -16.89 -26.23 -38.06
C PRO A 134 -18.21 -26.34 -37.28
N LYS A 135 -19.27 -25.73 -37.83
CA LYS A 135 -20.64 -25.98 -37.39
C LYS A 135 -20.90 -27.48 -37.63
N SER A 136 -20.94 -28.26 -36.55
CA SER A 136 -21.30 -29.69 -36.60
C SER A 136 -22.79 -29.87 -36.87
#